data_AF-A0A0C3J2X3-F1
#
_entry.id   AF-A0A0C3J2X3-F1
#
_cell.length_a   1.000
_cell.length_b   1.000
_cell.length_c   1.000
_cell.angle_alpha   90.00
_cell.angle_beta   90.00
_cell.angle_gamma   90.00
#
_symmetry.space_group_name_H-M   'P 1'
#
loop_
_entity.id
_entity.type
_entity.pdbx_description
1 polymer ?
#
loop_
_entity_poly.entity_id
_entity_poly.type
_entity_poly.pdbx_seq_one_letter_code
_entity_poly.pdbx_strand_id
1 'polypeptide(L)'
;LMRGLNGKFDDDGLVNMLLKATESPASAFRARGIAAIFRPAEILAIEQARFWGVCSLNEFRTRQGLKPFEDFEEWCSDPVISSTARRLYGHIDNLELYVG
;
A
#
# COMPACT_ATOMS: atom_id res chain seq x y z
N LEU A 1 -0.42 -16.56 -22.69
CA LEU A 1 -0.01 -17.91 -23.15
C LEU A 1 -1.26 -18.78 -23.27
N MET A 2 -1.36 -19.61 -24.30
CA MET A 2 -2.43 -20.61 -24.43
C MET A 2 -1.85 -21.99 -24.17
N ARG A 3 -2.64 -22.89 -23.57
CA ARG A 3 -2.22 -24.28 -23.36
C ARG A 3 -2.28 -25.04 -24.68
N GLY A 4 -1.28 -25.87 -24.95
CA GLY A 4 -1.28 -26.78 -26.08
C GLY A 4 -2.20 -27.99 -25.85
N LEU A 5 -2.30 -28.86 -26.86
CA LEU A 5 -3.09 -30.10 -26.81
C LEU A 5 -2.64 -31.05 -25.70
N ASN A 6 -1.37 -30.95 -25.27
CA ASN A 6 -0.81 -31.69 -24.14
C ASN A 6 -1.14 -31.06 -22.77
N GLY A 7 -1.95 -29.99 -22.73
CA GLY A 7 -2.33 -29.24 -21.53
C GLY A 7 -1.23 -28.35 -20.95
N LYS A 8 -0.01 -28.36 -21.51
CA LYS A 8 1.13 -27.56 -21.06
C LYS A 8 1.15 -26.20 -21.76
N PHE A 9 1.79 -25.22 -21.13
CA PHE A 9 2.17 -23.99 -21.82
C PHE A 9 3.47 -24.22 -22.60
N ASP A 10 3.73 -23.35 -23.56
CA ASP A 10 5.02 -23.28 -24.24
C ASP A 10 6.12 -22.83 -23.26
N ASP A 11 7.21 -23.60 -23.19
CA ASP A 11 8.28 -23.38 -22.22
C ASP A 11 9.04 -22.09 -22.52
N ASP A 12 9.34 -21.80 -23.79
CA ASP A 12 10.03 -20.58 -24.21
C ASP A 12 9.19 -19.33 -23.90
N GLY A 13 7.87 -19.40 -24.13
CA GLY A 13 6.93 -18.36 -23.76
C GLY A 13 6.87 -18.11 -22.24
N LEU A 14 6.94 -19.15 -21.41
CA LEU A 14 7.02 -19.02 -19.96
C LEU A 14 8.34 -18.37 -19.52
N VAL A 15 9.47 -18.85 -20.05
CA VAL A 15 10.80 -18.30 -19.75
C VAL A 15 10.87 -16.82 -20.10
N ASN A 16 10.38 -16.44 -21.30
CA ASN A 16 10.36 -15.05 -21.74
C ASN A 16 9.49 -14.16 -20.84
N MET A 17 8.32 -14.64 -20.41
CA MET A 17 7.45 -13.89 -19.49
C MET A 17 8.13 -13.66 -18.13
N LEU A 18 8.80 -14.68 -17.60
CA LEU A 18 9.53 -14.57 -16.33
C LEU A 18 10.71 -13.59 -16.45
N LEU A 19 11.52 -13.70 -17.51
CA LEU A 19 12.64 -12.79 -17.73
C LEU A 19 12.16 -11.33 -17.82
N LYS A 20 11.13 -11.05 -18.62
CA LYS A 20 10.54 -9.70 -18.73
C LYS A 20 10.01 -9.18 -17.40
N ALA A 21 9.42 -10.05 -16.58
CA ALA A 21 8.95 -9.66 -15.25
C ALA A 21 10.13 -9.27 -14.32
N THR A 22 11.28 -9.94 -14.43
CA THR A 22 12.48 -9.57 -13.66
C THR A 22 13.11 -8.26 -14.12
N GLU A 23 12.93 -7.88 -15.39
CA GLU A 23 13.44 -6.62 -15.95
C GLU A 23 12.55 -5.41 -15.61
N SER A 24 11.30 -5.64 -15.18
CA SER A 24 10.30 -4.61 -14.89
C SER A 24 10.09 -4.45 -13.38
N PRO A 25 10.78 -3.52 -12.70
CA PRO A 25 10.67 -3.38 -11.25
C PRO A 25 9.26 -2.96 -10.83
N ALA A 26 8.79 -3.53 -9.72
CA ALA A 26 7.52 -3.12 -9.11
C ALA A 26 7.62 -1.68 -8.57
N SER A 27 6.48 -0.99 -8.51
CA SER A 27 6.38 0.33 -7.89
C SER A 27 6.63 0.22 -6.38
N ALA A 28 7.30 1.22 -5.81
CA ALA A 28 7.51 1.32 -4.37
C ALA A 28 6.18 1.59 -3.63
N PHE A 29 6.06 1.05 -2.41
CA PHE A 29 5.00 1.44 -1.48
C PHE A 29 5.23 2.88 -1.02
N ARG A 30 4.30 3.76 -1.37
CA ARG A 30 4.33 5.18 -1.02
C ARG A 30 2.98 5.83 -1.28
N ALA A 31 2.77 6.99 -0.67
CA ALA A 31 1.68 7.86 -1.01
C ALA A 31 1.64 8.16 -2.52
N ARG A 32 0.44 8.10 -3.11
CA ARG A 32 0.21 8.27 -4.56
C ARG A 32 1.00 7.28 -5.44
N GLY A 33 1.43 6.14 -4.91
CA GLY A 33 2.14 5.08 -5.65
C GLY A 33 1.24 4.08 -6.37
N ILE A 34 -0.08 4.17 -6.15
CA ILE A 34 -1.07 3.18 -6.61
C ILE A 34 -1.70 3.64 -7.92
N ALA A 35 -1.76 2.75 -8.91
CA ALA A 35 -2.35 3.07 -10.20
C ALA A 35 -3.85 3.39 -10.06
N ALA A 36 -4.33 4.40 -10.79
CA ALA A 36 -5.69 4.92 -10.65
C ALA A 36 -6.79 3.85 -10.80
N ILE A 37 -6.54 2.80 -11.58
CA ILE A 37 -7.48 1.67 -11.77
C ILE A 37 -7.75 0.90 -10.48
N PHE A 38 -6.82 0.91 -9.51
CA PHE A 38 -6.98 0.24 -8.21
C PHE A 38 -7.71 1.09 -7.17
N ARG A 39 -8.11 2.33 -7.49
CA ARG A 39 -8.82 3.20 -6.55
C ARG A 39 -10.01 2.53 -5.84
N PRO A 40 -10.88 1.73 -6.51
CA PRO A 40 -11.97 1.05 -5.82
C PRO A 40 -11.47 0.03 -4.79
N ALA A 41 -10.40 -0.70 -5.09
CA ALA A 41 -9.81 -1.67 -4.17
C ALA A 41 -9.22 -0.99 -2.93
N GLU A 42 -8.53 0.15 -3.10
CA GLU A 42 -7.98 0.93 -1.98
C GLU A 42 -9.07 1.47 -1.05
N ILE A 43 -10.17 1.99 -1.61
CA ILE A 43 -11.30 2.47 -0.82
C ILE A 43 -11.91 1.30 -0.03
N LEU A 44 -12.11 0.14 -0.67
CA LEU A 44 -12.63 -1.05 0.02
C LEU A 44 -11.70 -1.53 1.13
N ALA A 45 -10.38 -1.48 0.94
CA ALA A 45 -9.42 -1.87 1.96
C ALA A 45 -9.46 -0.94 3.20
N ILE A 46 -9.57 0.37 2.99
CA ILE A 46 -9.75 1.35 4.07
C ILE A 46 -11.08 1.08 4.82
N GLU A 47 -12.19 0.95 4.11
CA GLU A 47 -13.50 0.66 4.71
C GLU A 47 -13.49 -0.68 5.47
N GLN A 48 -12.81 -1.69 4.94
CA GLN A 48 -12.69 -2.99 5.59
C GLN A 48 -11.85 -2.92 6.87
N ALA A 49 -10.76 -2.15 6.89
CA ALA A 49 -9.94 -1.93 8.07
C ALA A 49 -10.75 -1.23 9.18
N ARG A 50 -11.57 -0.23 8.81
CA ARG A 50 -12.50 0.44 9.74
C ARG A 50 -13.55 -0.52 10.28
N PHE A 51 -14.15 -1.35 9.42
CA PHE A 51 -15.14 -2.34 9.82
C PHE A 51 -14.58 -3.36 10.82
N TRP A 52 -13.35 -3.80 10.62
CA TRP A 52 -12.67 -4.70 11.57
C TRP A 52 -12.18 -4.02 12.85
N GLY A 53 -12.31 -2.69 12.96
CA GLY A 53 -11.82 -1.94 14.11
C GLY A 53 -10.31 -2.02 14.25
N VAL A 54 -9.57 -1.99 13.12
CA VAL A 54 -8.11 -1.96 13.14
C VAL A 54 -7.63 -0.70 13.86
N CYS A 55 -6.56 -0.85 14.66
CA CYS A 55 -5.94 0.23 15.43
C CYS A 55 -5.40 1.38 14.55
N SER A 56 -5.06 2.50 15.19
CA SER A 56 -4.30 3.56 14.53
C SER A 56 -2.84 3.16 14.28
N LEU A 57 -2.15 3.91 13.43
CA LEU A 57 -0.73 3.70 13.15
C LEU A 57 0.11 3.84 14.41
N ASN A 58 -0.15 4.85 15.25
CA ASN A 58 0.62 5.06 16.47
C ASN A 58 0.36 3.96 17.52
N GLU A 59 -0.88 3.50 17.65
CA GLU A 59 -1.19 2.33 18.49
C GLU A 59 -0.40 1.12 18.02
N PHE A 60 -0.38 0.83 16.71
CA PHE A 60 0.41 -0.26 16.16
C PHE A 60 1.90 -0.09 16.46
N ARG A 61 2.47 1.10 16.23
CA ARG A 61 3.88 1.40 16.52
C ARG A 61 4.23 1.15 17.98
N THR A 62 3.44 1.68 18.93
CA THR A 62 3.66 1.45 20.36
C THR A 62 3.59 -0.03 20.71
N ARG A 63 2.63 -0.78 20.14
CA ARG A 63 2.51 -2.23 20.36
C ARG A 63 3.69 -3.03 19.81
N GLN A 64 4.35 -2.53 18.77
CA GLN A 64 5.58 -3.09 18.21
C GLN A 64 6.86 -2.56 18.89
N GLY A 65 6.75 -1.72 19.92
CA GLY A 65 7.90 -1.12 20.61
C GLY A 65 8.60 -0.01 19.80
N LEU A 66 7.93 0.55 18.80
CA LEU A 66 8.41 1.67 17.99
C LEU A 66 7.97 3.01 18.61
N LYS A 67 8.78 4.06 18.39
CA LYS A 67 8.43 5.43 18.80
C LYS A 67 7.15 5.87 18.06
N PRO A 68 6.06 6.26 18.75
CA PRO A 68 4.92 6.87 18.08
C PRO A 68 5.35 8.17 17.39
N PHE A 69 4.72 8.51 16.28
CA PHE A 69 4.94 9.78 15.60
C PHE A 69 4.30 10.92 16.39
N GLU A 70 5.04 12.01 16.57
CA GLU A 70 4.59 13.20 17.31
C GLU A 70 3.79 14.17 16.42
N ASP A 71 4.07 14.16 15.12
CA ASP A 71 3.35 14.96 14.12
C ASP A 71 3.31 14.28 12.74
N PHE A 72 2.60 14.91 11.79
CA PHE A 72 2.44 14.35 10.43
C PHE A 72 3.71 14.46 9.59
N GLU A 73 4.65 15.34 9.94
CA GLU A 73 5.91 15.54 9.23
C GLU A 73 6.96 14.49 9.63
N GLU A 74 6.91 13.98 10.87
CA GLU A 74 7.69 12.82 11.31
C GLU A 74 7.25 11.53 10.59
N TRP A 75 5.95 11.41 10.31
CA TRP A 75 5.40 10.32 9.49
C TRP A 75 5.75 10.46 8.00
N CYS A 76 5.55 11.65 7.42
CA CYS A 76 5.76 11.89 5.99
C CYS A 76 6.41 13.24 5.73
N SER A 77 7.59 13.23 5.10
CA SER A 77 8.35 14.43 4.76
C SER A 77 7.78 15.25 3.61
N ASP A 78 6.81 14.73 2.84
CA ASP A 78 6.14 15.48 1.78
C ASP A 78 5.07 16.41 2.40
N PRO A 79 5.26 17.75 2.31
CA PRO A 79 4.38 18.71 2.96
C PRO A 79 2.95 18.71 2.39
N VAL A 80 2.75 18.28 1.15
CA VAL A 80 1.41 18.18 0.54
C VAL A 80 0.66 16.99 1.14
N ILE A 81 1.34 15.87 1.36
CA ILE A 81 0.74 14.67 1.91
C ILE A 81 0.47 14.85 3.41
N SER A 82 1.47 15.29 4.18
CA SER A 82 1.34 15.50 5.63
C SER A 82 0.26 16.54 5.96
N SER A 83 0.20 17.67 5.22
CA SER A 83 -0.85 18.68 5.41
C SER A 83 -2.25 18.18 5.03
N THR A 84 -2.36 17.36 3.98
CA THR A 84 -3.66 16.75 3.60
C THR A 84 -4.13 15.78 4.68
N ALA A 85 -3.25 14.91 5.17
CA ALA A 85 -3.56 13.99 6.26
C ALA A 85 -3.96 14.75 7.53
N ARG A 86 -3.22 15.81 7.90
CA ARG A 86 -3.55 16.68 9.03
C ARG A 86 -4.96 17.25 8.93
N ARG A 87 -5.36 17.72 7.75
CA ARG A 87 -6.69 18.28 7.53
C ARG A 87 -7.81 17.22 7.59
N LEU A 88 -7.51 15.97 7.24
CA LEU A 88 -8.47 14.86 7.28
C LEU A 88 -8.62 14.25 8.68
N TYR A 89 -7.50 14.02 9.38
CA TYR A 89 -7.46 13.28 10.65
C TYR A 89 -7.43 14.18 11.89
N GLY A 90 -7.02 15.44 11.75
CA GLY A 90 -6.91 16.43 12.83
C GLY A 90 -5.71 16.22 13.76
N HIS A 91 -5.47 14.98 14.20
CA HIS A 91 -4.39 14.60 15.11
C HIS A 91 -3.63 13.37 14.59
N ILE A 92 -2.32 13.30 14.83
CA ILE A 92 -1.46 12.21 14.32
C ILE A 92 -1.87 10.84 14.87
N ASP A 93 -2.35 10.79 16.12
CA ASP A 93 -2.83 9.54 16.74
C ASP A 93 -4.10 8.98 16.09
N ASN A 94 -4.82 9.78 15.29
CA ASN A 94 -5.99 9.35 14.55
C ASN A 94 -5.65 8.76 13.17
N LEU A 95 -4.38 8.79 12.75
CA LEU A 95 -3.96 8.26 11.46
C LEU A 95 -4.19 6.74 11.41
N GLU A 96 -5.02 6.28 10.48
CA GLU A 96 -5.36 4.86 10.32
C GLU A 96 -4.14 4.03 9.89
N LEU A 97 -4.01 2.81 10.42
CA LEU A 97 -2.89 1.91 10.10
C LEU A 97 -2.77 1.57 8.61
N TYR A 98 -3.89 1.45 7.88
CA TYR A 98 -3.83 1.15 6.44
C TYR A 98 -3.32 2.33 5.62
N VAL A 99 -3.64 3.56 6.04
CA VAL A 99 -3.29 4.78 5.30
C VAL A 99 -1.87 5.25 5.63
N GLY A 100 -1.45 5.04 6.88
CA GLY A 100 -0.15 5.39 7.42
C GLY A 100 0.98 4.50 6.94
#